data_AF-A0A9P0QHC0-F1
#
_entry.id   AF-A0A9P0QHC0-F1
#
_cell.length_a   1.000
_cell.length_b   1.000
_cell.length_c   1.000
_cell.angle_alpha   90.00
_cell.angle_beta   90.00
_cell.angle_gamma   90.00
#
_symmetry.space_group_name_H-M   'P 1'
#
loop_
_entity.id
_entity.type
_entity.pdbx_description
1 polymer ?
#
loop_
_entity_poly.entity_id
_entity_poly.type
_entity_poly.pdbx_seq_one_letter_code
_entity_poly.pdbx_strand_id
1 'polypeptide(L)'
;MQDLVRQWKAKPLHGRYRSRIEDNAIDTKASQGWLQSGNLFLETEGFIASIQDQVVPTKLYRKRIMHENVDDIRCRICGEKDEHIDHIVAGCSPLAPKQYLERHNDVAKILYQALAKKHLGETGTQPYYKYTPPPVIETETSRLYWNRKIITDRPIPNNIPDIVLTLKEERTTFI
;
A
#
# COMPACT_ATOMS: atom_id res chain seq x y z
N MET A 1 -11.77 -22.51 18.94
CA MET A 1 -11.06 -21.29 18.46
C MET A 1 -10.70 -21.39 16.98
N GLN A 2 -10.13 -22.51 16.51
CA GLN A 2 -9.81 -22.72 15.09
C GLN A 2 -11.04 -22.68 14.16
N ASP A 3 -12.18 -23.23 14.59
CA ASP A 3 -13.42 -23.19 13.80
C ASP A 3 -13.97 -21.78 13.59
N LEU A 4 -13.90 -20.92 14.62
CA LEU A 4 -14.34 -19.52 14.53
C LEU A 4 -13.48 -18.74 13.54
N VAL A 5 -12.17 -18.97 13.54
CA VAL A 5 -11.24 -18.35 12.58
C VAL A 5 -11.56 -18.82 11.15
N ARG A 6 -11.86 -20.12 10.97
CA ARG A 6 -12.26 -20.66 9.66
C ARG A 6 -13.56 -20.06 9.16
N GLN A 7 -14.56 -19.95 10.02
CA GLN A 7 -15.85 -19.31 9.68
C GLN A 7 -15.69 -17.84 9.32
N TRP A 8 -14.84 -17.10 10.06
CA TRP A 8 -14.55 -15.70 9.77
C TRP A 8 -13.86 -15.53 8.41
N LYS A 9 -12.84 -16.33 8.10
CA LYS A 9 -12.15 -16.33 6.79
C LYS A 9 -13.09 -16.63 5.62
N ALA A 10 -14.07 -17.51 5.82
CA ALA A 10 -15.04 -17.83 4.79
C ALA A 10 -16.02 -16.68 4.46
N LYS A 11 -16.06 -15.62 5.28
CA LYS A 11 -16.94 -14.47 5.01
C LYS A 11 -16.44 -13.69 3.78
N PRO A 12 -17.31 -13.39 2.80
CA PRO A 12 -16.90 -12.81 1.52
C PRO A 12 -16.37 -11.39 1.63
N LEU A 13 -16.65 -10.66 2.71
CA LEU A 13 -16.19 -9.30 2.96
C LEU A 13 -15.12 -9.29 4.08
N HIS A 14 -15.51 -9.66 5.29
CA HIS A 14 -14.65 -9.65 6.48
C HIS A 14 -13.46 -10.61 6.41
N GLY A 15 -13.61 -11.72 5.68
CA GLY A 15 -12.54 -12.71 5.52
C GLY A 15 -11.44 -12.29 4.53
N ARG A 16 -11.66 -11.23 3.74
CA ARG A 16 -10.73 -10.81 2.67
C ARG A 16 -9.38 -10.39 3.21
N TYR A 17 -9.36 -9.54 4.23
CA TYR A 17 -8.10 -9.06 4.81
C TYR A 17 -7.27 -10.21 5.38
N ARG A 18 -7.92 -11.09 6.15
CA ARG A 18 -7.24 -12.26 6.71
C ARG A 18 -6.73 -13.23 5.64
N SER A 19 -7.49 -13.43 4.58
CA SER A 19 -7.06 -14.30 3.47
C SER A 19 -5.86 -13.70 2.72
N ARG A 20 -5.80 -12.37 2.58
CA ARG A 20 -4.67 -11.68 1.93
C ARG A 20 -3.41 -11.73 2.77
N ILE A 21 -3.51 -11.47 4.08
CA ILE A 21 -2.32 -11.38 4.93
C ILE A 21 -1.63 -12.73 5.17
N GLU A 22 -2.32 -13.83 4.87
CA GLU A 22 -1.81 -15.20 4.92
C GLU A 22 -1.31 -15.70 3.56
N ASP A 23 -1.30 -14.84 2.53
CA ASP A 23 -0.66 -15.17 1.26
C ASP A 23 0.85 -15.38 1.48
N ASN A 24 1.43 -16.35 0.77
CA ASN A 24 2.85 -16.73 0.90
C ASN A 24 3.80 -15.57 0.58
N ALA A 25 3.35 -14.59 -0.21
CA ALA A 25 4.13 -13.41 -0.57
C ALA A 25 4.15 -12.33 0.54
N ILE A 26 3.34 -12.47 1.59
CA ILE A 26 3.16 -11.43 2.61
C ILE A 26 3.73 -11.90 3.95
N ASP A 27 4.62 -11.09 4.52
CA ASP A 27 5.05 -11.28 5.90
C ASP A 27 3.92 -10.82 6.85
N THR A 28 3.16 -11.79 7.35
CA THR A 28 2.06 -11.54 8.28
C THR A 28 2.53 -10.85 9.56
N LYS A 29 3.71 -11.20 10.09
CA LYS A 29 4.22 -10.64 11.34
C LYS A 29 4.59 -9.18 11.14
N ALA A 30 5.33 -8.86 10.07
CA ALA A 30 5.67 -7.48 9.75
C ALA A 30 4.42 -6.63 9.46
N SER A 31 3.45 -7.19 8.73
CA SER A 31 2.20 -6.51 8.38
C SER A 31 1.32 -6.17 9.59
N GLN A 32 1.44 -6.91 10.69
CA GLN A 32 0.69 -6.69 11.93
C GLN A 32 1.52 -6.09 13.06
N GLY A 33 2.82 -5.83 12.85
CA GLY A 33 3.72 -5.33 13.88
C GLY A 33 3.30 -3.98 14.48
N TRP A 34 2.55 -3.18 13.71
CA TRP A 34 2.03 -1.89 14.19
C TRP A 34 1.12 -2.03 15.42
N LEU A 35 0.35 -3.12 15.53
CA LEU A 35 -0.52 -3.44 16.68
C LEU A 35 0.26 -3.72 17.98
N GLN A 36 1.55 -4.04 17.87
CA GLN A 36 2.42 -4.33 19.02
C GLN A 36 3.34 -3.16 19.36
N SER A 37 3.40 -2.15 18.48
CA SER A 37 4.38 -1.07 18.58
C SER A 37 4.00 0.02 19.58
N GLY A 38 2.71 0.11 19.97
CA GLY A 38 2.22 1.08 20.95
C GLY A 38 2.30 2.55 20.50
N ASN A 39 2.52 2.80 19.20
CA ASN A 39 2.71 4.15 18.66
C ASN A 39 1.40 4.85 18.24
N LEU A 40 0.27 4.16 18.35
CA LEU A 40 -1.05 4.65 17.97
C LEU A 40 -1.98 4.70 19.17
N PHE A 41 -2.92 5.65 19.17
CA PHE A 41 -4.03 5.65 20.12
C PHE A 41 -4.95 4.46 19.86
N LEU A 42 -5.52 3.90 20.93
CA LEU A 42 -6.40 2.72 20.88
C LEU A 42 -7.56 2.92 19.90
N GLU A 43 -8.11 4.12 19.85
CA GLU A 43 -9.19 4.52 18.94
C GLU A 43 -8.73 4.42 17.48
N THR A 44 -7.52 4.92 17.17
CA THR A 44 -6.93 4.86 15.84
C THR A 44 -6.70 3.42 15.40
N GLU A 45 -6.20 2.56 16.29
CA GLU A 45 -6.03 1.13 15.99
C GLU A 45 -7.37 0.46 15.69
N GLY A 46 -8.41 0.76 16.49
CA GLY A 46 -9.76 0.28 16.27
C GLY A 46 -10.33 0.71 14.91
N PHE A 47 -10.08 1.94 14.48
CA PHE A 47 -10.50 2.41 13.16
C PHE A 47 -9.77 1.70 12.03
N ILE A 48 -8.44 1.53 12.12
CA ILE A 48 -7.65 0.82 11.12
C ILE A 48 -8.15 -0.63 10.99
N ALA A 49 -8.35 -1.32 12.11
CA ALA A 49 -8.89 -2.67 12.12
C ALA A 49 -10.29 -2.75 11.49
N SER A 50 -11.17 -1.80 11.82
CA SER A 50 -12.53 -1.73 11.24
C SER A 50 -12.49 -1.52 9.72
N ILE A 51 -11.58 -0.68 9.23
CA ILE A 51 -11.39 -0.45 7.78
C ILE A 51 -10.85 -1.70 7.10
N GLN A 52 -9.85 -2.37 7.69
CA GLN A 52 -9.27 -3.62 7.18
C GLN A 52 -10.32 -4.74 7.10
N ASP A 53 -11.17 -4.87 8.11
CA ASP A 53 -12.29 -5.81 8.14
C ASP A 53 -13.49 -5.35 7.30
N GLN A 54 -13.40 -4.19 6.63
CA GLN A 54 -14.45 -3.60 5.79
C GLN A 54 -15.76 -3.31 6.54
N VAL A 55 -15.68 -3.03 7.86
CA VAL A 55 -16.79 -2.62 8.74
C VAL A 55 -17.00 -1.10 8.64
N VAL A 56 -17.19 -0.63 7.42
CA VAL A 56 -17.39 0.79 7.09
C VAL A 56 -18.63 0.88 6.22
N PRO A 57 -19.53 1.88 6.39
CA PRO A 57 -20.81 2.00 5.70
C PRO A 57 -20.65 2.36 4.20
N THR A 58 -20.08 1.43 3.45
CA THR A 58 -20.10 1.39 1.99
C THR A 58 -21.44 0.83 1.51
N LYS A 59 -21.89 1.14 0.29
CA LYS A 59 -23.16 0.62 -0.23
C LYS A 59 -23.19 -0.90 -0.27
N LEU A 60 -22.07 -1.57 -0.59
CA LEU A 60 -22.00 -3.03 -0.57
C LEU A 60 -22.17 -3.57 0.85
N TYR A 61 -21.53 -2.95 1.83
CA TYR A 61 -21.66 -3.32 3.25
C TYR A 61 -23.10 -3.13 3.74
N ARG A 62 -23.71 -1.98 3.46
CA ARG A 62 -25.10 -1.67 3.83
C ARG A 62 -26.09 -2.68 3.25
N LYS A 63 -25.92 -3.04 1.97
CA LYS A 63 -26.79 -4.03 1.31
C LYS A 63 -26.57 -5.46 1.82
N ARG A 64 -25.32 -5.93 1.89
CA ARG A 64 -25.01 -7.35 2.12
C ARG A 64 -24.86 -7.74 3.58
N ILE A 65 -24.45 -6.80 4.45
CA ILE A 65 -24.20 -7.07 5.88
C ILE A 65 -25.30 -6.47 6.75
N MET A 66 -25.69 -5.22 6.50
CA MET A 66 -26.75 -4.56 7.29
C MET A 66 -28.17 -4.86 6.79
N HIS A 67 -28.30 -5.56 5.65
CA HIS A 67 -29.58 -5.88 5.01
C HIS A 67 -30.49 -4.65 4.78
N GLU A 68 -29.88 -3.49 4.58
CA GLU A 68 -30.61 -2.25 4.27
C GLU A 68 -31.14 -2.28 2.83
N ASN A 69 -32.24 -1.56 2.61
CA ASN A 69 -32.79 -1.41 1.27
C ASN A 69 -31.91 -0.46 0.43
N VAL A 70 -30.94 -1.03 -0.28
CA VAL A 70 -30.03 -0.33 -1.18
C VAL A 70 -30.18 -0.90 -2.60
N ASP A 71 -30.86 -0.14 -3.45
CA ASP A 71 -31.13 -0.55 -4.84
C ASP A 71 -29.83 -0.64 -5.65
N ASP A 72 -29.02 0.41 -5.62
CA ASP A 72 -27.79 0.54 -6.40
C ASP A 72 -26.52 0.51 -5.53
N ILE A 73 -25.74 -0.56 -5.69
CA ILE A 73 -24.46 -0.78 -4.99
C ILE A 73 -23.25 -0.14 -5.67
N ARG A 74 -23.42 0.49 -6.83
CA ARG A 74 -22.32 1.14 -7.54
C ARG A 74 -21.75 2.29 -6.72
N CYS A 75 -20.42 2.44 -6.81
CA CYS A 75 -19.63 3.47 -6.15
C CYS A 75 -20.26 4.85 -6.30
N ARG A 76 -20.43 5.55 -5.18
CA ARG A 76 -20.93 6.93 -5.14
C ARG A 76 -20.06 7.92 -5.91
N ILE A 77 -18.80 7.57 -6.18
CA ILE A 77 -17.81 8.45 -6.79
C ILE A 77 -17.69 8.17 -8.29
N CYS A 78 -17.44 6.92 -8.69
CA CYS A 78 -17.25 6.59 -10.12
C CYS A 78 -18.51 6.05 -10.81
N GLY A 79 -19.49 5.50 -10.06
CA GLY A 79 -20.70 4.91 -10.65
C GLY A 79 -20.48 3.62 -11.45
N GLU A 80 -19.28 3.04 -11.47
CA GLU A 80 -18.95 1.90 -12.35
C GLU A 80 -18.93 0.55 -11.63
N LYS A 81 -18.21 0.45 -10.49
CA LYS A 81 -17.99 -0.80 -9.75
C LYS A 81 -18.72 -0.80 -8.41
N ASP A 82 -18.91 -1.98 -7.84
CA ASP A 82 -19.47 -2.15 -6.49
C ASP A 82 -18.66 -1.35 -5.45
N GLU A 83 -19.37 -0.61 -4.60
CA GLU A 83 -18.74 0.21 -3.57
C GLU A 83 -18.31 -0.62 -2.37
N HIS A 84 -17.02 -0.87 -2.26
CA HIS A 84 -16.38 -1.49 -1.10
C HIS A 84 -15.03 -0.80 -0.83
N ILE A 85 -14.43 -1.07 0.32
CA ILE A 85 -13.25 -0.33 0.79
C ILE A 85 -12.07 -0.47 -0.18
N ASP A 86 -11.80 -1.67 -0.68
CA ASP A 86 -10.71 -1.90 -1.65
C ASP A 86 -10.90 -1.06 -2.92
N HIS A 87 -12.14 -0.97 -3.42
CA HIS A 87 -12.45 -0.13 -4.57
C HIS A 87 -12.24 1.34 -4.26
N ILE A 88 -12.74 1.86 -3.14
CA ILE A 88 -12.56 3.28 -2.77
C ILE A 88 -11.08 3.63 -2.63
N VAL A 89 -10.29 2.77 -1.99
CA VAL A 89 -8.89 3.04 -1.65
C VAL A 89 -7.95 2.88 -2.83
N ALA A 90 -8.18 1.91 -3.73
CA ALA A 90 -7.23 1.58 -4.80
C ALA A 90 -7.85 1.45 -6.20
N GLY A 91 -9.15 1.17 -6.31
CA GLY A 91 -9.78 0.79 -7.58
C GLY A 91 -10.70 1.83 -8.23
N CYS A 92 -10.97 2.95 -7.57
CA CYS A 92 -11.94 3.97 -8.01
C CYS A 92 -11.27 4.91 -9.02
N SER A 93 -11.76 4.93 -10.26
CA SER A 93 -11.15 5.64 -11.39
C SER A 93 -10.88 7.14 -11.13
N PRO A 94 -11.78 7.91 -10.48
CA PRO A 94 -11.49 9.30 -10.11
C PRO A 94 -10.50 9.46 -8.96
N LEU A 95 -10.36 8.47 -8.07
CA LEU A 95 -9.51 8.56 -6.89
C LEU A 95 -8.10 7.99 -7.13
N ALA A 96 -8.00 6.88 -7.85
CA ALA A 96 -6.77 6.11 -7.97
C ALA A 96 -5.59 6.93 -8.56
N PRO A 97 -5.76 7.71 -9.64
CA PRO A 97 -4.65 8.45 -10.25
C PRO A 97 -3.97 9.46 -9.31
N LYS A 98 -4.71 10.00 -8.33
CA LYS A 98 -4.19 10.99 -7.38
C LYS A 98 -4.04 10.41 -5.98
N GLN A 99 -5.15 10.04 -5.35
CA GLN A 99 -5.21 9.66 -3.95
C GLN A 99 -4.45 8.36 -3.66
N TYR A 100 -4.61 7.34 -4.51
CA TYR A 100 -3.85 6.10 -4.37
C TYR A 100 -2.36 6.34 -4.64
N LEU A 101 -2.03 7.08 -5.71
CA LEU A 101 -0.65 7.41 -6.06
C LEU A 101 0.07 8.20 -4.94
N GLU A 102 -0.61 9.16 -4.31
CA GLU A 102 -0.06 9.92 -3.17
C GLU A 102 0.29 9.00 -2.00
N ARG A 103 -0.63 8.11 -1.60
CA ARG A 103 -0.36 7.12 -0.53
C ARG A 103 0.75 6.14 -0.90
N HIS A 104 0.76 5.68 -2.15
CA HIS A 104 1.79 4.81 -2.68
C HIS A 104 3.18 5.47 -2.57
N ASN A 105 3.28 6.73 -3.01
CA ASN A 105 4.51 7.51 -2.94
C ASN A 105 4.94 7.78 -1.50
N ASP A 106 4.02 7.97 -0.56
CA ASP A 106 4.36 8.16 0.85
C ASP A 106 5.03 6.91 1.47
N VAL A 107 4.56 5.71 1.11
CA VAL A 107 5.23 4.46 1.50
C VAL A 107 6.60 4.34 0.81
N ALA A 108 6.65 4.61 -0.50
CA ALA A 108 7.90 4.54 -1.26
C ALA A 108 8.96 5.52 -0.75
N LYS A 109 8.59 6.70 -0.24
CA LYS A 109 9.51 7.65 0.43
C LYS A 109 10.18 7.05 1.65
N ILE A 110 9.47 6.24 2.44
CA ILE A 110 10.03 5.58 3.63
C ILE A 110 11.08 4.56 3.19
N LEU A 111 10.75 3.74 2.19
CA LEU A 111 11.69 2.77 1.62
C LEU A 111 12.91 3.44 1.00
N TYR A 112 12.70 4.53 0.26
CA TYR A 112 13.77 5.31 -0.35
C TYR A 112 14.78 5.79 0.70
N GLN A 113 14.30 6.40 1.80
CA GLN A 113 15.18 6.84 2.89
C GLN A 113 15.93 5.67 3.53
N ALA A 114 15.29 4.51 3.71
CA ALA A 114 15.93 3.33 4.27
C ALA A 114 17.07 2.81 3.36
N LEU A 115 16.85 2.77 2.04
CA LEU A 115 17.85 2.38 1.05
C LEU A 115 19.00 3.40 0.98
N ALA A 116 18.67 4.70 0.99
CA ALA A 116 19.67 5.77 0.97
C ALA A 116 20.58 5.72 2.19
N LYS A 117 20.01 5.52 3.39
CA LYS A 117 20.77 5.34 4.62
C LYS A 117 21.67 4.11 4.58
N LYS A 118 21.18 2.99 4.03
CA LYS A 118 21.91 1.71 4.00
C LYS A 118 23.06 1.70 2.99
N HIS A 119 22.85 2.27 1.80
CA HIS A 119 23.76 2.10 0.66
C HIS A 119 24.49 3.38 0.23
N LEU A 120 24.02 4.56 0.64
CA LEU A 120 24.57 5.85 0.21
C LEU A 120 25.13 6.68 1.37
N GLY A 121 25.08 6.17 2.61
CA GLY A 121 25.64 6.84 3.77
C GLY A 121 24.84 8.07 4.25
N GLU A 122 23.63 8.27 3.74
CA GLU A 122 22.74 9.35 4.17
C GLU A 122 22.44 9.24 5.68
N THR A 123 22.67 10.34 6.41
CA THR A 123 22.45 10.40 7.85
C THR A 123 21.18 11.18 8.16
N GLY A 124 20.30 10.56 8.96
CA GLY A 124 19.04 11.16 9.38
C GLY A 124 17.85 10.69 8.55
N THR A 125 16.70 10.54 9.20
CA THR A 125 15.43 10.20 8.56
C THR A 125 14.43 11.28 8.89
N GLN A 126 13.76 11.79 7.88
CA GLN A 126 12.68 12.76 8.04
C GLN A 126 11.32 12.05 7.98
N PRO A 127 10.29 12.59 8.64
CA PRO A 127 8.94 12.11 8.46
C PRO A 127 8.55 12.14 6.97
N TYR A 128 7.90 11.08 6.47
CA TYR A 128 7.59 10.91 5.04
C TYR A 128 6.84 12.10 4.43
N TYR A 129 5.98 12.75 5.21
CA TYR A 129 5.17 13.90 4.80
C TYR A 129 5.98 15.21 4.67
N LYS A 130 7.23 15.25 5.15
CA LYS A 130 8.17 16.36 4.95
C LYS A 130 9.28 16.05 3.95
N TYR A 131 9.40 14.78 3.53
CA TYR A 131 10.49 14.32 2.69
C TYR A 131 10.10 14.37 1.21
N THR A 132 11.00 14.92 0.39
CA THR A 132 10.90 14.86 -1.08
C THR A 132 12.16 14.17 -1.60
N PRO A 133 12.05 12.95 -2.15
CA PRO A 133 13.21 12.24 -2.69
C PRO A 133 13.81 13.01 -3.87
N PRO A 134 15.14 13.21 -3.92
CA PRO A 134 15.77 13.75 -5.11
C PRO A 134 15.69 12.73 -6.28
N PRO A 135 15.68 13.18 -7.55
CA PRO A 135 15.57 12.28 -8.71
C PRO A 135 16.72 11.25 -8.81
N VAL A 136 17.90 11.61 -8.30
CA VAL A 136 19.08 10.74 -8.23
C VAL A 136 19.93 11.12 -7.02
N ILE A 137 20.45 10.09 -6.34
CA ILE A 137 21.61 10.20 -5.45
C ILE A 137 22.63 9.18 -5.94
N GLU A 138 23.90 9.57 -5.99
CA GLU A 138 24.96 8.72 -6.49
C GLU A 138 26.23 8.91 -5.65
N THR A 139 26.82 7.80 -5.24
CA THR A 139 28.13 7.70 -4.60
C THR A 139 29.08 6.91 -5.49
N GLU A 140 30.32 6.71 -5.06
CA GLU A 140 31.29 5.86 -5.79
C GLU A 140 30.82 4.40 -5.87
N THR A 141 30.10 3.92 -4.85
CA THR A 141 29.70 2.51 -4.70
C THR A 141 28.26 2.23 -5.11
N SER A 142 27.37 3.22 -5.03
CA SER A 142 25.92 3.01 -5.22
C SER A 142 25.23 4.16 -5.95
N ARG A 143 24.07 3.88 -6.54
CA ARG A 143 23.20 4.88 -7.16
C ARG A 143 21.75 4.55 -6.86
N LEU A 144 20.97 5.56 -6.49
CA LEU A 144 19.54 5.44 -6.20
C LEU A 144 18.76 6.42 -7.06
N TYR A 145 17.77 5.94 -7.82
CA TYR A 145 16.84 6.76 -8.59
C TYR A 145 15.46 6.81 -7.95
N TRP A 146 14.77 7.93 -8.17
CA TRP A 146 13.37 8.12 -7.82
C TRP A 146 12.58 8.55 -9.06
N ASN A 147 11.51 7.82 -9.40
CA ASN A 147 10.59 8.15 -10.50
C ASN A 147 11.30 8.53 -11.81
N ARG A 148 12.37 7.81 -12.14
CA ARG A 148 13.22 8.13 -13.29
C ARG A 148 12.99 7.14 -14.42
N LYS A 149 12.77 7.67 -15.61
CA LYS A 149 12.64 6.87 -16.83
C LYS A 149 13.93 6.10 -17.10
N ILE A 150 13.83 4.78 -17.21
CA ILE A 150 14.92 3.92 -17.66
C ILE A 150 14.91 3.88 -19.19
N ILE A 151 16.05 4.21 -19.80
CA ILE A 151 16.24 4.09 -21.24
C ILE A 151 16.51 2.62 -21.55
N THR A 152 15.67 2.06 -22.40
CA THR A 152 15.76 0.68 -22.88
C THR A 152 16.02 0.69 -24.37
N ASP A 153 16.66 -0.36 -24.88
CA ASP A 153 16.93 -0.56 -26.31
C ASP A 153 15.63 -0.63 -27.15
N ARG A 154 14.56 -1.13 -26.54
CA ARG A 154 13.22 -1.20 -27.13
C ARG A 154 12.25 -0.29 -26.38
N PRO A 155 11.19 0.24 -27.04
CA PRO A 155 10.11 0.92 -26.34
C PRO A 155 9.37 -0.06 -25.43
N ILE A 156 9.43 0.16 -24.10
CA ILE A 156 8.69 -0.63 -23.12
C ILE A 156 7.65 0.27 -22.45
N PRO A 157 6.37 -0.15 -22.36
CA PRO A 157 5.38 0.57 -21.56
C PRO A 157 5.75 0.52 -20.08
N ASN A 158 5.45 1.56 -19.31
CA ASN A 158 5.71 1.65 -17.87
C ASN A 158 7.21 1.57 -17.49
N ASN A 159 8.08 2.27 -18.22
CA ASN A 159 9.53 2.31 -17.96
C ASN A 159 9.97 3.36 -16.93
N ILE A 160 9.07 3.75 -16.03
CA ILE A 160 9.33 4.68 -14.93
C ILE A 160 9.07 3.92 -13.63
N PRO A 161 10.05 3.16 -13.12
CA PRO A 161 9.96 2.56 -11.79
C PRO A 161 9.99 3.64 -10.71
N ASP A 162 9.36 3.35 -9.57
CA ASP A 162 9.35 4.26 -8.41
C ASP A 162 10.74 4.45 -7.83
N ILE A 163 11.49 3.35 -7.67
CA ILE A 163 12.83 3.33 -7.07
C ILE A 163 13.74 2.38 -7.87
N VAL A 164 14.98 2.78 -8.12
CA VAL A 164 16.00 1.90 -8.72
C VAL A 164 17.27 2.00 -7.91
N LEU A 165 17.77 0.89 -7.38
CA LEU A 165 19.05 0.83 -6.67
C LEU A 165 20.07 0.10 -7.55
N THR A 166 21.22 0.73 -7.79
CA THR A 166 22.37 0.10 -8.44
C THR A 166 23.54 0.06 -7.48
N LEU A 167 24.06 -1.14 -7.24
CA LEU A 167 25.29 -1.38 -6.50
C LEU A 167 26.42 -1.58 -7.52
N LYS A 168 27.33 -0.61 -7.61
CA LYS A 168 28.35 -0.52 -8.67
C LYS A 168 29.43 -1.57 -8.50
N GLU A 169 29.84 -1.84 -7.26
CA GLU A 169 30.86 -2.86 -6.94
C GLU A 169 30.36 -4.26 -7.32
N GLU A 170 29.11 -4.56 -7.00
CA GLU A 170 28.45 -5.85 -7.29
C GLU A 170 27.92 -5.95 -8.72
N ARG A 171 27.98 -4.85 -9.50
CA ARG A 171 27.37 -4.72 -10.84
C ARG A 171 25.92 -5.20 -10.89
N THR A 172 25.17 -4.91 -9.82
CA THR A 172 23.79 -5.40 -9.63
C THR A 172 22.82 -4.23 -9.56
N THR A 173 21.69 -4.34 -10.25
CA THR A 173 20.61 -3.33 -10.24
C THR A 173 19.30 -3.98 -9.81
N PHE A 174 18.65 -3.37 -8.83
CA PHE A 174 17.32 -3.70 -8.35
C PHE A 174 16.33 -2.66 -8.89
N ILE A 175 15.25 -3.14 -9.50
CA ILE A 175 14.16 -2.35 -10.11
C ILE A 175 12.86 -2.72 -9.39
#